data_AF-A0A7Y4W1Z6-F1
#
_entry.id   AF-A0A7Y4W1Z6-F1
#
_cell.length_a   1.000
_cell.length_b   1.000
_cell.length_c   1.000
_cell.angle_alpha   90.00
_cell.angle_beta   90.00
_cell.angle_gamma   90.00
#
_symmetry.space_group_name_H-M   'P 1'
#
loop_
_entity.id
_entity.type
_entity.pdbx_description
1 polymer ?
#
loop_
_entity_poly.entity_id
_entity_poly.type
_entity_poly.pdbx_seq_one_letter_code
_entity_poly.pdbx_strand_id
1 'polypeptide(L)'
;MYKYYLLTSVLLKSCTGIPEGVKPVDGFDAKRFQGTWYQIARLDHRFERGLQKISATYTPRADGGINVVNKGWNQEKHRWKEGDAKPYFINQLSQGRLKDSFFGPLYGGYNIIDLDKKIKPIPISSPIVPPSAGEGQSEGIKIKAFWDG
;
A
#
# COMPACT_ATOMS: atom_id res chain seq x y z
N MET A 1 -36.78 37.37 13.18
CA MET A 1 -35.47 37.43 12.49
C MET A 1 -34.89 36.01 12.45
N TYR A 2 -34.96 35.32 11.31
CA TYR A 2 -34.42 33.96 11.16
C TYR A 2 -32.90 34.04 10.89
N LYS A 3 -32.10 33.40 11.75
CA LYS A 3 -30.64 33.28 11.61
C LYS A 3 -30.35 32.03 10.76
N TYR A 4 -30.01 32.20 9.49
CA TYR A 4 -29.54 31.12 8.64
C TYR A 4 -28.08 30.79 9.02
N TYR A 5 -27.84 29.63 9.63
CA TYR A 5 -26.48 29.08 9.75
C TYR A 5 -26.14 28.42 8.41
N LEU A 6 -25.26 29.07 7.65
CA LEU A 6 -24.74 28.55 6.40
C LEU A 6 -23.75 27.43 6.73
N LEU A 7 -24.21 26.18 6.72
CA LEU A 7 -23.38 25.00 6.86
C LEU A 7 -22.52 24.88 5.60
N THR A 8 -21.32 25.45 5.62
CA THR A 8 -20.35 25.30 4.52
C THR A 8 -19.81 23.88 4.55
N SER A 9 -20.42 23.01 3.76
CA SER A 9 -19.89 21.69 3.44
C SER A 9 -18.61 21.85 2.63
N VAL A 10 -17.46 21.84 3.32
CA VAL A 10 -16.15 21.74 2.68
C VAL A 10 -16.09 20.39 1.98
N LEU A 11 -16.25 20.38 0.66
CA LEU A 11 -16.02 19.22 -0.18
C LEU A 11 -14.53 18.90 -0.20
N LEU A 12 -14.08 18.13 0.78
CA LEU A 12 -12.74 17.55 0.77
C LEU A 12 -12.65 16.60 -0.43
N LYS A 13 -11.99 17.04 -1.50
CA LYS A 13 -11.73 16.21 -2.67
C LYS A 13 -10.74 15.12 -2.25
N SER A 14 -11.18 13.87 -2.23
CA SER A 14 -10.27 12.72 -2.15
C SER A 14 -9.43 12.68 -3.42
N CYS A 15 -8.11 12.84 -3.27
CA CYS A 15 -7.19 12.75 -4.39
C CYS A 15 -6.70 11.30 -4.54
N THR A 16 -7.47 10.50 -5.27
CA THR A 16 -7.04 9.16 -5.73
C THR A 16 -6.44 9.22 -7.14
N GLY A 17 -5.88 10.39 -7.49
CA GLY A 17 -5.23 10.64 -8.76
C GLY A 17 -4.00 9.76 -8.96
N ILE A 18 -3.68 9.51 -10.22
CA ILE A 18 -2.38 8.94 -10.60
C ILE A 18 -1.53 10.08 -11.15
N PRO A 19 -0.26 10.22 -10.75
CA PRO A 19 0.59 11.28 -11.31
C PRO A 19 0.73 11.12 -12.82
N GLU A 20 0.94 12.24 -13.49
CA GLU A 20 1.19 12.27 -14.92
C GLU A 20 2.39 11.39 -15.30
N GLY A 21 2.26 10.66 -16.41
CA GLY A 21 3.28 9.72 -16.89
C GLY A 21 3.35 8.39 -16.14
N VAL A 22 2.57 8.19 -15.08
CA VAL A 22 2.49 6.91 -14.36
C VAL A 22 1.27 6.11 -14.83
N LYS A 23 1.48 4.82 -15.12
CA LYS A 23 0.39 3.87 -15.45
C LYS A 23 0.45 2.71 -14.47
N PRO A 24 -0.69 2.28 -13.89
CA PRO A 24 -0.71 1.08 -13.09
C PRO A 24 -0.58 -0.14 -14.00
N VAL A 25 -0.12 -1.26 -13.45
CA VAL A 25 -0.04 -2.52 -14.19
C VAL A 25 -1.44 -2.99 -14.59
N ASP A 26 -1.58 -3.40 -15.85
CA ASP A 26 -2.77 -4.10 -16.35
C ASP A 26 -2.60 -5.61 -16.24
N GLY A 27 -3.72 -6.35 -16.23
CA GLY A 27 -3.71 -7.80 -16.01
C GLY A 27 -3.32 -8.18 -14.59
N PHE A 28 -3.56 -7.29 -13.62
CA PHE A 28 -3.33 -7.54 -12.21
C PHE A 28 -4.19 -8.71 -11.72
N ASP A 29 -3.58 -9.59 -10.93
CA ASP A 29 -4.25 -10.72 -10.30
C ASP A 29 -3.95 -10.71 -8.81
N ALA A 30 -4.95 -10.32 -8.02
CA ALA A 30 -4.84 -10.23 -6.56
C ALA A 30 -4.48 -11.57 -5.92
N LYS A 31 -4.90 -12.71 -6.49
CA LYS A 31 -4.55 -14.04 -5.96
C LYS A 31 -3.09 -14.35 -6.18
N ARG A 32 -2.52 -13.97 -7.32
CA ARG A 32 -1.07 -14.10 -7.57
C ARG A 32 -0.25 -13.14 -6.73
N PHE A 33 -0.81 -11.98 -6.41
CA PHE A 33 -0.14 -10.95 -5.61
C PHE A 33 -0.19 -11.21 -4.10
N GLN A 34 -1.07 -12.12 -3.64
CA GLN A 34 -1.24 -12.43 -2.21
C GLN A 34 0.04 -12.97 -1.57
N GLY A 35 0.29 -12.60 -0.32
CA GLY A 35 1.49 -12.99 0.42
C GLY A 35 2.32 -11.80 0.85
N THR A 36 3.53 -12.07 1.33
CA THR A 36 4.41 -11.08 1.93
C THR A 36 5.41 -10.54 0.91
N TRP A 37 5.48 -9.22 0.83
CA TRP A 37 6.46 -8.46 0.05
C TRP A 37 7.35 -7.66 0.99
N TYR A 38 8.65 -7.63 0.68
CA TYR A 38 9.61 -6.79 1.40
C TYR A 38 9.89 -5.51 0.60
N GLN A 39 9.97 -4.38 1.30
CA GLN A 39 10.27 -3.10 0.68
C GLN A 39 11.77 -3.01 0.39
N ILE A 40 12.14 -2.91 -0.90
CA ILE A 40 13.55 -2.90 -1.34
C ILE A 40 14.06 -1.47 -1.58
N ALA A 41 13.17 -0.52 -1.92
CA ALA A 41 13.50 0.89 -2.08
C ALA A 41 12.32 1.77 -1.67
N ARG A 42 12.60 3.00 -1.20
CA ARG A 42 11.60 3.93 -0.68
C ARG A 42 11.80 5.37 -1.16
N LEU A 43 10.69 6.09 -1.27
CA LEU A 43 10.66 7.55 -1.10
C LEU A 43 10.46 7.80 0.41
N ASP A 44 11.14 8.78 0.99
CA ASP A 44 11.08 9.02 2.45
C ASP A 44 9.68 9.47 2.88
N HIS A 45 8.93 8.58 3.52
CA HIS A 45 7.60 8.87 4.07
C HIS A 45 7.65 9.00 5.58
N ARG A 46 7.02 10.08 6.10
CA ARG A 46 7.08 10.44 7.53
C ARG A 46 6.68 9.29 8.48
N PHE A 47 5.80 8.39 8.05
CA PHE A 47 5.25 7.28 8.86
C PHE A 47 6.22 6.10 9.02
N GLU A 48 7.21 5.98 8.14
CA GLU A 48 8.17 4.86 8.07
C GLU A 48 9.56 5.25 8.58
N ARG A 49 9.74 6.51 9.02
CA ARG A 49 11.01 6.99 9.59
C ARG A 49 11.37 6.17 10.85
N GLY A 50 12.61 5.71 10.90
CA GLY A 50 13.14 4.87 11.98
C GLY A 50 12.73 3.39 11.92
N LEU A 51 12.01 2.95 10.88
CA LEU A 51 11.69 1.54 10.65
C LEU A 51 12.67 0.89 9.67
N GLN A 52 13.03 -0.37 9.96
CA GLN A 52 13.78 -1.28 9.08
C GLN A 52 13.00 -2.58 8.86
N LYS A 53 13.48 -3.44 7.94
CA LYS A 53 12.88 -4.76 7.68
C LYS A 53 11.38 -4.64 7.40
N ILE A 54 11.02 -3.67 6.55
CA ILE A 54 9.62 -3.33 6.26
C ILE A 54 9.05 -4.37 5.30
N SER A 55 7.88 -4.90 5.65
CA SER A 55 7.13 -5.83 4.83
C SER A 55 5.65 -5.46 4.79
N ALA A 56 4.98 -5.82 3.71
CA ALA A 56 3.54 -5.75 3.58
C ALA A 56 2.98 -7.11 3.16
N THR A 57 1.97 -7.60 3.89
CA THR A 57 1.29 -8.86 3.60
C THR A 57 -0.10 -8.59 3.04
N TYR A 58 -0.38 -9.11 1.85
CA TYR A 58 -1.63 -8.87 1.12
C TYR A 58 -2.49 -10.13 1.11
N THR A 59 -3.77 -9.97 1.43
CA THR A 59 -4.75 -11.06 1.39
C THR A 59 -6.02 -10.58 0.70
N PRO A 60 -6.42 -11.18 -0.45
CA PRO A 60 -7.68 -10.87 -1.11
C PRO A 60 -8.89 -11.12 -0.20
N ARG A 61 -9.93 -10.30 -0.32
CA ARG A 61 -11.17 -10.40 0.44
C ARG A 61 -12.34 -10.83 -0.44
N ALA A 62 -13.35 -11.42 0.18
CA ALA A 62 -14.58 -11.82 -0.51
C ALA A 62 -15.38 -10.65 -1.08
N ASP A 63 -15.23 -9.44 -0.53
CA ASP A 63 -15.89 -8.21 -1.01
C ASP A 63 -15.15 -7.53 -2.18
N GLY A 64 -14.09 -8.17 -2.72
CA GLY A 64 -13.29 -7.63 -3.80
C GLY A 64 -12.20 -6.63 -3.36
N GLY A 65 -12.06 -6.35 -2.06
CA GLY A 65 -10.95 -5.58 -1.51
C GLY A 65 -9.71 -6.43 -1.22
N ILE A 66 -8.68 -5.79 -0.65
CA ILE A 66 -7.47 -6.46 -0.16
C ILE A 66 -7.26 -6.04 1.31
N ASN A 67 -6.95 -7.00 2.18
CA ASN A 67 -6.38 -6.70 3.49
C ASN A 67 -4.87 -6.54 3.35
N VAL A 68 -4.30 -5.50 3.94
CA VAL A 68 -2.86 -5.24 3.96
C VAL A 68 -2.39 -5.11 5.40
N VAL A 69 -1.37 -5.88 5.77
CA VAL A 69 -0.69 -5.75 7.07
C VAL A 69 0.73 -5.28 6.81
N ASN A 70 1.03 -4.03 7.18
CA ASN A 70 2.37 -3.48 7.15
C ASN A 70 3.08 -3.80 8.46
N LYS A 71 4.35 -4.19 8.39
CA LYS A 71 5.19 -4.51 9.55
C LYS A 71 6.58 -3.95 9.36
N GLY A 72 7.14 -3.35 10.40
CA GLY A 72 8.51 -2.83 10.40
C GLY A 72 9.15 -2.87 11.77
N TRP A 73 10.46 -3.07 11.82
CA TRP A 73 11.25 -3.08 13.05
C TRP A 73 11.65 -1.65 13.42
N ASN A 74 11.19 -1.17 14.58
CA ASN A 74 11.63 0.11 15.13
C ASN A 74 12.98 -0.08 15.85
N GLN A 75 14.03 0.53 15.32
CA GLN A 75 15.38 0.35 15.87
C GLN A 75 15.55 0.96 17.26
N GLU A 76 15.03 2.17 17.48
CA GLU A 76 15.18 2.88 18.75
C GLU A 76 14.43 2.18 19.89
N LYS A 77 13.25 1.65 19.60
CA LYS A 77 12.35 1.03 20.59
C LYS A 77 12.49 -0.48 20.66
N HIS A 78 13.41 -1.06 19.87
CA HIS A 78 13.67 -2.50 19.76
C HIS A 78 12.40 -3.37 19.72
N ARG A 79 11.44 -2.97 18.87
CA ARG A 79 10.18 -3.71 18.74
C ARG A 79 9.60 -3.63 17.34
N TRP A 80 8.77 -4.60 17.01
CA TRP A 80 7.95 -4.56 15.80
C TRP A 80 6.83 -3.52 15.95
N LYS A 81 6.57 -2.80 14.87
CA LYS A 81 5.40 -1.94 14.68
C LYS A 81 4.61 -2.48 13.50
N GLU A 82 3.30 -2.56 13.66
CA GLU A 82 2.38 -3.07 12.65
C GLU A 82 1.28 -2.04 12.36
N GLY A 83 0.68 -2.12 11.17
CA GLY A 83 -0.44 -1.29 10.75
C GLY A 83 -1.28 -1.96 9.69
N ASP A 84 -2.59 -1.99 9.91
CA ASP A 84 -3.58 -2.57 9.01
C ASP A 84 -4.14 -1.55 8.02
N ALA A 85 -4.45 -2.03 6.82
CA ALA A 85 -5.02 -1.27 5.72
C ALA A 85 -6.04 -2.12 4.95
N LYS A 86 -7.02 -1.47 4.33
CA LYS A 86 -8.11 -2.15 3.59
C LYS A 86 -8.35 -1.48 2.24
N PRO A 87 -7.39 -1.53 1.32
CA PRO A 87 -7.54 -0.92 0.02
C PRO A 87 -8.60 -1.61 -0.84
N TYR A 88 -9.26 -0.80 -1.66
CA TYR A 88 -10.20 -1.23 -2.69
C TYR A 88 -9.70 -0.82 -4.08
N PHE A 89 -10.00 -1.61 -5.09
CA PHE A 89 -9.70 -1.25 -6.47
C PHE A 89 -10.48 -0.01 -6.92
N ILE A 90 -9.86 0.76 -7.81
CA ILE A 90 -10.51 1.87 -8.50
C ILE A 90 -10.87 1.38 -9.90
N ASN A 91 -12.15 1.49 -10.27
CA ASN A 91 -12.73 1.13 -11.57
C ASN A 91 -12.69 -0.37 -11.92
N GLN A 92 -11.53 -1.04 -11.93
CA GLN A 92 -11.39 -2.42 -12.42
C GLN A 92 -10.43 -3.27 -11.58
N LEU A 93 -10.79 -4.54 -11.33
CA LEU A 93 -9.99 -5.49 -10.52
C LEU A 93 -8.71 -5.97 -11.21
N SER A 94 -8.69 -5.93 -12.55
CA SER A 94 -7.56 -6.35 -13.38
C SER A 94 -6.48 -5.26 -13.51
N GLN A 95 -6.59 -4.16 -12.77
CA GLN A 95 -5.61 -3.09 -12.77
C GLN A 95 -5.03 -2.93 -11.37
N GLY A 96 -3.72 -2.75 -11.28
CA GLY A 96 -3.00 -2.51 -10.03
C GLY A 96 -3.25 -1.12 -9.43
N ARG A 97 -4.48 -0.62 -9.51
CA ARG A 97 -4.90 0.71 -9.04
C ARG A 97 -5.90 0.56 -7.91
N LEU A 98 -5.47 0.95 -6.71
CA LEU A 98 -6.26 0.87 -5.50
C LEU A 98 -6.36 2.23 -4.82
N LYS A 99 -7.30 2.34 -3.89
CA LYS A 99 -7.44 3.44 -2.94
C LYS A 99 -7.44 2.89 -1.53
N ASP A 100 -6.77 3.57 -0.62
CA ASP A 100 -6.72 3.21 0.79
C ASP A 100 -7.01 4.43 1.67
N SER A 101 -7.62 4.20 2.84
CA SER A 101 -7.85 5.25 3.83
C SER A 101 -6.96 5.02 5.03
N PHE A 102 -5.99 5.92 5.21
CA PHE A 102 -5.08 5.88 6.37
C PHE A 102 -5.64 6.65 7.58
N PHE A 103 -6.47 7.69 7.37
CA PHE A 103 -7.04 8.53 8.43
C PHE A 103 -8.39 9.16 8.02
N GLY A 104 -9.52 8.59 8.46
CA GLY A 104 -10.85 9.20 8.27
C GLY A 104 -11.36 9.17 6.81
N PRO A 105 -12.27 10.08 6.41
CA PRO A 105 -13.01 9.96 5.13
C PRO A 105 -12.16 10.18 3.85
N LEU A 106 -10.84 10.30 3.98
CA LEU A 106 -9.93 10.61 2.89
C LEU A 106 -9.21 9.34 2.41
N TYR A 107 -9.26 9.13 1.09
CA TYR A 107 -8.53 8.05 0.43
C TYR A 107 -7.35 8.60 -0.36
N GLY A 108 -6.19 7.95 -0.22
CA GLY A 108 -5.02 8.13 -1.08
C GLY A 108 -4.93 7.04 -2.15
N GLY A 109 -4.21 7.34 -3.23
CA GLY A 109 -4.00 6.42 -4.35
C GLY A 109 -2.86 5.43 -4.10
N TYR A 110 -3.13 4.15 -4.28
CA TYR A 110 -2.13 3.09 -4.20
C TYR A 110 -1.97 2.42 -5.56
N ASN A 111 -0.86 2.68 -6.25
CA ASN A 111 -0.66 2.22 -7.62
C ASN A 111 0.54 1.26 -7.69
N ILE A 112 0.30 0.04 -8.16
CA ILE A 112 1.32 -0.94 -8.51
C ILE A 112 1.72 -0.62 -9.95
N ILE A 113 2.95 -0.17 -10.16
CA ILE A 113 3.40 0.40 -11.44
C ILE A 113 4.39 -0.51 -12.17
N ASP A 114 4.98 -1.46 -11.46
CA ASP A 114 5.88 -2.45 -12.02
C ASP A 114 5.77 -3.76 -11.24
N LEU A 115 5.58 -4.86 -11.95
CA LEU A 115 5.41 -6.20 -11.42
C LEU A 115 6.04 -7.18 -12.41
N ASP A 116 7.24 -7.69 -12.11
CA ASP A 116 7.80 -8.78 -12.88
C ASP A 116 6.92 -10.03 -12.70
N LYS A 117 6.51 -10.63 -13.81
CA LYS A 117 5.68 -11.84 -13.88
C LYS A 117 6.34 -13.05 -13.21
N LYS A 118 7.68 -13.08 -13.12
CA LYS A 118 8.44 -14.20 -12.52
C LYS A 118 8.49 -14.12 -11.01
N ILE A 119 8.44 -12.92 -10.44
CA ILE A 119 8.59 -12.72 -9.00
C ILE A 119 7.29 -13.10 -8.30
N LYS A 120 7.43 -13.92 -7.26
CA LYS A 120 6.33 -14.38 -6.44
C LYS A 120 6.47 -13.84 -5.02
N PRO A 121 5.37 -13.46 -4.37
CA PRO A 121 5.37 -13.13 -2.95
C PRO A 121 5.73 -14.36 -2.13
N ILE A 122 6.22 -14.11 -0.91
CA ILE A 122 6.44 -15.17 0.06
C ILE A 122 5.08 -15.66 0.58
N PRO A 123 4.82 -16.98 0.66
CA PRO A 123 3.58 -17.51 1.21
C PRO A 123 3.33 -17.00 2.62
N ILE A 124 2.06 -16.71 2.94
CA ILE A 124 1.65 -16.21 4.27
C ILE A 124 2.03 -17.19 5.39
N SER A 125 2.11 -18.49 5.08
CA SER A 125 2.51 -19.54 6.03
C SER A 125 4.02 -19.61 6.31
N SER A 126 4.84 -18.88 5.56
CA SER A 126 6.29 -18.91 5.75
C SER A 126 6.70 -18.08 6.98
N PRO A 127 7.74 -18.50 7.72
CA PRO A 127 8.27 -17.70 8.83
C PRO A 127 8.76 -16.35 8.30
N ILE A 128 8.42 -15.27 9.00
CA ILE A 128 8.84 -13.90 8.66
C ILE A 128 10.33 -13.76 9.02
N VAL A 129 11.19 -14.26 8.13
CA VAL A 129 12.62 -14.01 8.17
C VAL A 129 12.90 -12.93 7.12
N PRO A 130 13.25 -11.69 7.54
CA PRO A 130 13.67 -10.69 6.60
C PRO A 130 14.94 -11.18 5.89
N PRO A 131 15.04 -11.05 4.55
CA PRO A 131 16.25 -11.45 3.83
C PRO A 131 17.47 -10.76 4.43
N SER A 132 18.57 -11.52 4.54
CA SER A 132 19.85 -10.97 4.98
C SER A 132 20.30 -9.90 3.98
N ALA A 133 20.94 -8.83 4.47
CA ALA A 133 21.45 -7.77 3.59
C ALA A 133 22.54 -8.37 2.68
N GLY A 134 22.16 -8.80 1.47
CA GLY A 134 23.06 -9.47 0.53
C GLY A 134 22.41 -10.57 -0.31
N GLU A 135 21.28 -11.14 0.11
CA GLU A 135 20.54 -12.13 -0.70
C GLU A 135 19.60 -11.42 -1.68
N GLY A 136 20.03 -11.31 -2.94
CA GLY A 136 19.12 -11.05 -4.08
C GLY A 136 18.37 -9.73 -4.04
N GLN A 137 19.07 -8.59 -3.92
CA GLN A 137 18.47 -7.26 -4.10
C GLN A 137 18.19 -6.87 -5.56
N SER A 138 18.12 -7.83 -6.49
CA SER A 138 17.81 -7.56 -7.89
C SER A 138 16.31 -7.80 -8.16
N GLU A 139 15.61 -6.69 -8.43
CA GLU A 139 14.33 -6.58 -9.18
C GLU A 139 12.99 -6.71 -8.44
N GLY A 140 12.88 -6.37 -7.15
CA GLY A 140 11.57 -6.35 -6.47
C GLY A 140 10.55 -5.36 -7.04
N ILE A 141 9.27 -5.68 -6.86
CA ILE A 141 8.10 -4.86 -7.27
C ILE A 141 8.27 -3.41 -6.83
N LYS A 142 8.08 -2.49 -7.77
CA LYS A 142 7.96 -1.07 -7.48
C LYS A 142 6.50 -0.73 -7.22
N ILE A 143 6.16 -0.66 -5.94
CA ILE A 143 4.89 -0.13 -5.49
C ILE A 143 5.07 1.39 -5.35
N LYS A 144 4.23 2.16 -6.03
CA LYS A 144 4.19 3.61 -5.88
C LYS A 144 2.86 4.00 -5.26
N ALA A 145 2.85 4.03 -3.93
CA ALA A 145 1.75 4.59 -3.17
C ALA A 145 1.94 6.11 -3.09
N PHE A 146 0.94 6.87 -3.53
CA PHE A 146 0.88 8.31 -3.33
C PHE A 146 -0.18 8.61 -2.29
N TRP A 147 0.26 9.15 -1.16
CA TRP A 147 -0.61 9.80 -0.21
C TRP A 147 -0.23 11.28 -0.21
N ASP A 148 -1.13 12.13 -0.69
CA ASP A 148 -0.98 13.58 -0.83
C ASP A 148 -1.75 14.36 0.25
N GLY A 149 -1.89 13.75 1.44
CA GLY A 149 -2.46 14.39 2.65
C GLY A 149 -1.43 15.01 3.58
#